data_AF-A0A0W0VXV1-F1
#
_entry.id   AF-A0A0W0VXV1-F1
#
_cell.length_a   1.000
_cell.length_b   1.000
_cell.length_c   1.000
_cell.angle_alpha   90.00
_cell.angle_beta   90.00
_cell.angle_gamma   90.00
#
_symmetry.space_group_name_H-M   'P 1'
#
loop_
_entity.id
_entity.type
_entity.pdbx_description
1 polymer ?
#
loop_
_entity_poly.entity_id
_entity_poly.type
_entity_poly.pdbx_seq_one_letter_code
_entity_poly.pdbx_strand_id
1 'polypeptide(L)'
;MAVAIAISGGGYRAANLALGVLLGLEKIKGQGLKGNLLQEVDYFSTVSAGGLAVGFYLTKLHNYLQSKRNPPFSLQKAVDSMFWLEKEKANPLRVDLMDYLYTSNKQGLTIERILNDTLLYTPEGGLAEKDIFISQKSARAVQLPYWVTNSTIYQNAAIFPFTPDVLATYRVRGFYHRQQDYIFRGSLTNPDYAFSMPVSVGLMASMSVPFAVPSTTLISEACGKECYLT
;
A
#
# COMPACT_ATOMS: atom_id res chain seq x y z
N MET A 1 14.68 -5.92 19.35
CA MET A 1 14.08 -4.56 19.30
C MET A 1 13.37 -4.45 17.96
N ALA A 2 12.18 -3.86 17.92
CA ALA A 2 11.44 -3.62 16.69
C ALA A 2 11.22 -2.10 16.54
N VAL A 3 11.42 -1.57 15.33
CA VAL A 3 11.20 -0.14 15.03
C VAL A 3 9.97 0.00 14.15
N ALA A 4 9.01 0.81 14.60
CA ALA A 4 7.77 1.07 13.87
C ALA A 4 7.61 2.56 13.57
N ILE A 5 7.09 2.87 12.39
CA ILE A 5 6.72 4.22 11.97
C ILE A 5 5.21 4.26 11.72
N ALA A 6 4.52 5.13 12.46
CA ALA A 6 3.10 5.41 12.25
C ALA A 6 2.94 6.75 11.51
N ILE A 7 2.18 6.75 10.41
CA ILE A 7 1.96 7.93 9.56
C ILE A 7 0.47 8.23 9.47
N SER A 8 0.09 9.41 9.94
CA SER A 8 -1.29 9.88 9.93
C SER A 8 -1.76 10.31 8.53
N GLY A 9 -3.07 10.52 8.42
CA GLY A 9 -3.69 11.06 7.21
C GLY A 9 -3.51 12.57 7.11
N GLY A 10 -3.88 13.13 5.95
CA GLY A 10 -3.80 14.57 5.70
C GLY A 10 -3.54 14.93 4.23
N GLY A 11 -4.04 14.12 3.30
CA GLY A 11 -3.87 14.34 1.86
C GLY A 11 -2.40 14.38 1.42
N TYR A 12 -2.12 15.09 0.33
CA TYR A 12 -0.77 15.26 -0.22
C TYR A 12 0.22 15.86 0.79
N ARG A 13 -0.25 16.66 1.76
CA ARG A 13 0.62 17.24 2.80
C ARG A 13 1.22 16.15 3.68
N ALA A 14 0.39 15.21 4.12
CA ALA A 14 0.86 14.06 4.90
C ALA A 14 1.80 13.18 4.07
N ALA A 15 1.48 12.94 2.80
CA ALA A 15 2.35 12.18 1.89
C ALA A 15 3.73 12.84 1.72
N ASN A 16 3.78 14.15 1.45
CA ASN A 16 5.04 14.88 1.24
C ASN A 16 5.88 14.99 2.51
N LEU A 17 5.25 15.26 3.65
CA LEU A 17 5.94 15.26 4.94
C LEU A 17 6.50 13.88 5.25
N ALA A 18 5.70 12.82 5.07
CA ALA A 18 6.14 11.44 5.26
C ALA A 18 7.35 11.11 4.39
N LEU A 19 7.32 11.44 3.09
CA LEU A 19 8.45 11.23 2.19
C LEU A 19 9.70 11.99 2.66
N GLY A 20 9.55 13.24 3.08
CA GLY A 20 10.63 14.04 3.66
C GLY A 20 11.25 13.41 4.92
N VAL A 21 10.40 12.85 5.80
CA VAL A 21 10.86 12.10 6.98
C VAL A 21 11.63 10.84 6.57
N LEU A 22 11.12 10.03 5.64
CA LEU A 22 11.82 8.83 5.17
C LEU A 22 13.19 9.18 4.55
N LEU A 23 13.27 10.25 3.75
CA LEU A 23 14.53 10.77 3.22
C LEU A 23 15.47 11.26 4.32
N GLY A 24 14.94 11.86 5.39
CA GLY A 24 15.70 12.23 6.58
C GLY A 24 16.29 11.02 7.30
N LEU A 25 15.49 9.96 7.47
CA LEU A 25 15.92 8.71 8.10
C LEU A 25 17.01 8.00 7.27
N GLU A 26 16.92 8.04 5.93
CA GLU A 26 17.98 7.49 5.06
C GLU A 26 19.34 8.20 5.25
N LYS A 27 19.34 9.49 5.64
CA LYS A 27 20.58 10.27 5.87
C LYS A 27 21.27 9.94 7.18
N ILE A 28 20.55 9.40 8.17
CA ILE A 28 21.10 9.09 9.49
C ILE A 28 21.87 7.76 9.40
N LYS A 29 23.19 7.82 9.63
CA LYS A 29 24.11 6.68 9.59
C LYS A 29 24.84 6.55 10.92
N GLY A 30 25.26 5.33 11.27
CA GLY A 30 25.98 5.06 12.51
C GLY A 30 26.57 3.64 12.54
N GLN A 31 27.57 3.42 13.39
CA GLN A 31 28.30 2.14 13.48
C GLN A 31 27.44 0.94 13.90
N GLY A 32 26.22 1.16 14.41
CA GLY A 32 25.27 0.10 14.79
C GLY A 32 24.07 -0.08 13.86
N LEU A 33 24.02 0.64 12.72
CA LEU A 33 22.91 0.55 11.77
C LEU A 33 23.27 -0.34 10.58
N LYS A 34 22.28 -1.01 10.01
CA LYS A 34 22.27 -1.73 8.72
C LYS A 34 22.34 -0.71 7.58
N GLY A 35 23.40 0.11 7.54
CA GLY A 35 23.58 1.17 6.55
C GLY A 35 22.97 2.52 6.97
N ASN A 36 21.66 2.59 7.22
CA ASN A 36 20.99 3.82 7.68
C ASN A 36 19.75 3.54 8.55
N LEU A 37 19.22 4.58 9.21
CA LEU A 37 18.11 4.43 10.16
C LEU A 37 16.80 3.99 9.49
N LEU A 38 16.57 4.35 8.22
CA LEU A 38 15.40 3.89 7.48
C LEU A 38 15.41 2.37 7.28
N GLN A 39 16.60 1.77 7.13
CA GLN A 39 16.76 0.31 6.99
C GLN A 39 16.60 -0.47 8.31
N GLU A 40 16.45 0.22 9.45
CA GLU A 40 16.07 -0.41 10.72
C GLU A 40 14.56 -0.51 10.93
N VAL A 41 13.75 0.13 10.08
CA VAL A 41 12.29 0.12 10.24
C VAL A 41 11.76 -1.26 9.91
N ASP A 42 11.10 -1.89 10.88
CA ASP A 42 10.48 -3.21 10.73
C ASP A 42 9.00 -3.10 10.34
N TYR A 43 8.31 -2.02 10.76
CA TYR A 43 6.87 -1.84 10.57
C TYR A 43 6.49 -0.42 10.13
N PHE A 44 5.58 -0.33 9.17
CA PHE A 44 4.84 0.88 8.83
C PHE A 44 3.35 0.68 9.12
N SER A 45 2.75 1.65 9.78
CA SER A 45 1.31 1.75 9.96
C SER A 45 0.84 3.07 9.38
N THR A 46 -0.05 3.04 8.41
CA THR A 46 -0.46 4.25 7.69
C THR A 46 -1.97 4.38 7.59
N VAL A 47 -2.44 5.62 7.59
CA VAL A 47 -3.82 5.97 7.28
C VAL A 47 -3.87 7.03 6.16
N SER A 48 -4.87 6.94 5.29
CA SER A 48 -5.10 7.86 4.18
C SER A 48 -3.84 8.07 3.32
N ALA A 49 -3.65 9.27 2.80
CA ALA A 49 -2.53 9.61 1.92
C ALA A 49 -1.15 9.50 2.61
N GLY A 50 -1.07 9.29 3.93
CA GLY A 50 0.17 8.93 4.61
C GLY A 50 0.78 7.62 4.08
N GLY A 51 -0.07 6.73 3.53
CA GLY A 51 0.35 5.49 2.88
C GLY A 51 1.05 5.68 1.54
N LEU A 52 0.89 6.83 0.86
CA LEU A 52 1.48 7.05 -0.45
C LEU A 52 3.02 7.03 -0.41
N ALA A 53 3.63 7.70 0.57
CA ALA A 53 5.08 7.74 0.71
C ALA A 53 5.68 6.38 1.03
N VAL A 54 5.02 5.62 1.92
CA VAL A 54 5.44 4.26 2.29
C VAL A 54 5.29 3.31 1.11
N GLY A 55 4.15 3.35 0.41
CA GLY A 55 3.94 2.56 -0.79
C GLY A 55 4.99 2.82 -1.84
N PHE A 56 5.32 4.09 -2.09
CA PHE A 56 6.40 4.44 -3.01
C PHE A 56 7.74 3.86 -2.58
N TYR A 57 8.14 4.06 -1.32
CA TYR A 57 9.39 3.53 -0.78
C TYR A 57 9.46 2.00 -0.90
N LEU A 58 8.43 1.28 -0.44
CA LEU A 58 8.41 -0.17 -0.43
C LEU A 58 8.36 -0.76 -1.83
N THR A 59 7.60 -0.17 -2.75
CA THR A 59 7.60 -0.61 -4.15
C THR A 59 8.96 -0.41 -4.82
N LYS A 60 9.62 0.74 -4.58
CA LYS A 60 10.96 0.97 -5.14
C LYS A 60 12.00 0.03 -4.54
N LEU A 61 11.92 -0.23 -3.24
CA LEU A 61 12.77 -1.21 -2.56
C LEU A 61 12.51 -2.63 -3.12
N HIS A 62 11.26 -3.04 -3.24
CA HIS A 62 10.85 -4.33 -3.81
C HIS A 62 11.45 -4.54 -5.20
N ASN A 63 11.20 -3.62 -6.11
CA ASN A 63 11.69 -3.70 -7.49
C ASN A 63 13.23 -3.72 -7.54
N TYR A 64 13.89 -2.96 -6.66
CA TYR A 64 15.34 -2.98 -6.55
C TYR A 64 15.86 -4.36 -6.10
N LEU A 65 15.26 -4.95 -5.05
CA LEU A 65 15.65 -6.25 -4.52
C LEU A 65 15.47 -7.38 -5.55
N GLN A 66 14.40 -7.31 -6.36
CA GLN A 66 14.21 -8.24 -7.47
C GLN A 66 15.26 -8.07 -8.58
N SER A 67 15.76 -6.85 -8.81
CA SER A 67 16.70 -6.55 -9.90
C SER A 67 18.15 -6.97 -9.64
N LYS A 68 18.49 -7.43 -8.42
CA LYS A 68 19.86 -7.85 -8.00
C LYS A 68 20.96 -6.84 -8.36
N ARG A 69 20.67 -5.53 -8.28
CA ARG A 69 21.61 -4.48 -8.72
C ARG A 69 22.55 -4.03 -7.61
N ASN A 70 23.76 -3.67 -8.01
CA ASN A 70 24.68 -2.82 -7.26
C ASN A 70 24.67 -1.44 -7.94
N PRO A 71 24.71 -0.29 -7.23
CA PRO A 71 24.99 -0.06 -5.79
C PRO A 71 23.78 -0.29 -4.87
N PRO A 72 23.94 -0.20 -3.52
CA PRO A 72 22.84 -0.30 -2.55
C PRO A 72 21.64 0.61 -2.86
N PHE A 73 20.45 0.18 -2.43
CA PHE A 73 19.22 0.96 -2.58
C PHE A 73 19.37 2.36 -1.96
N SER A 74 18.84 3.36 -2.66
CA SER A 74 18.70 4.73 -2.15
C SER A 74 17.33 5.26 -2.53
N LEU A 75 16.55 5.63 -1.51
CA LEU A 75 15.28 6.32 -1.66
C LEU A 75 15.49 7.68 -2.33
N GLN A 76 16.54 8.42 -1.98
CA GLN A 76 16.87 9.69 -2.64
C GLN A 76 17.01 9.50 -4.16
N LYS A 77 17.77 8.50 -4.62
CA LYS A 77 17.90 8.23 -6.07
C LYS A 77 16.57 7.82 -6.70
N ALA A 78 15.73 7.09 -5.98
CA ALA A 78 14.40 6.71 -6.48
C ALA A 78 13.50 7.94 -6.65
N VAL A 79 13.52 8.87 -5.68
CA VAL A 79 12.82 10.16 -5.75
C VAL A 79 13.38 11.03 -6.88
N ASP A 80 14.69 11.13 -7.03
CA ASP A 80 15.32 11.89 -8.12
C ASP A 80 14.87 11.35 -9.48
N SER A 81 14.85 10.02 -9.65
CA SER A 81 14.40 9.37 -10.89
C SER A 81 12.92 9.64 -11.23
N MET A 82 12.09 9.83 -10.21
CA MET A 82 10.69 10.18 -10.37
C MET A 82 10.52 11.58 -10.93
N PHE A 83 11.35 12.56 -10.53
CA PHE A 83 11.33 13.90 -11.12
C PHE A 83 11.73 13.90 -12.60
N TRP A 84 12.61 13.00 -13.03
CA TRP A 84 13.02 12.89 -14.44
C TRP A 84 11.96 12.20 -15.32
N LEU A 85 11.16 11.30 -14.77
CA LEU A 85 10.06 10.59 -15.47
C LEU A 85 8.80 11.46 -15.67
N GLU A 86 8.73 12.65 -15.06
CA GLU A 86 7.60 13.60 -15.18
C GLU A 86 7.33 14.07 -16.60
N LYS A 87 8.28 13.93 -17.54
CA LYS A 87 8.02 14.25 -18.95
C LYS A 87 7.05 13.26 -19.64
N GLU A 88 6.80 12.08 -19.05
CA GLU A 88 6.01 11.02 -19.71
C GLU A 88 4.84 10.45 -18.88
N LYS A 89 4.81 10.56 -17.53
CA LYS A 89 3.70 10.03 -16.69
C LYS A 89 3.39 10.90 -15.46
N ALA A 90 2.11 10.96 -15.07
CA ALA A 90 1.62 11.67 -13.89
C ALA A 90 2.13 11.02 -12.58
N ASN A 91 2.71 11.83 -11.69
CA ASN A 91 3.25 11.39 -10.39
C ASN A 91 2.26 11.66 -9.24
N PRO A 92 1.63 10.63 -8.65
CA PRO A 92 0.62 10.83 -7.61
C PRO A 92 1.15 11.39 -6.27
N LEU A 93 2.48 11.45 -6.06
CA LEU A 93 3.05 12.16 -4.90
C LEU A 93 3.10 13.69 -5.11
N ARG A 94 2.92 14.16 -6.35
CA ARG A 94 2.99 15.58 -6.71
C ARG A 94 1.71 16.13 -7.33
N VAL A 95 0.87 15.26 -7.88
CA VAL A 95 -0.42 15.63 -8.47
C VAL A 95 -1.46 15.80 -7.37
N ASP A 96 -2.31 16.81 -7.51
CA ASP A 96 -3.50 16.91 -6.67
C ASP A 96 -4.46 15.80 -7.08
N LEU A 97 -4.57 14.76 -6.24
CA LEU A 97 -5.50 13.65 -6.48
C LEU A 97 -6.96 14.13 -6.56
N MET A 98 -7.25 15.34 -6.06
CA MET A 98 -8.56 15.99 -6.19
C MET A 98 -8.90 16.33 -7.65
N ASP A 99 -7.92 16.55 -8.53
CA ASP A 99 -8.17 16.78 -9.96
C ASP A 99 -8.85 15.59 -10.65
N TYR A 100 -8.57 14.37 -10.16
CA TYR A 100 -9.20 13.14 -10.63
C TYR A 100 -10.57 12.87 -10.00
N LEU A 101 -10.89 13.56 -8.90
CA LEU A 101 -12.20 13.47 -8.27
C LEU A 101 -13.24 14.22 -9.10
N TYR A 102 -12.96 15.42 -9.59
CA TYR A 102 -14.02 16.22 -10.24
C TYR A 102 -14.27 15.91 -11.73
N THR A 103 -13.56 14.93 -12.31
CA THR A 103 -13.54 14.70 -13.77
C THR A 103 -14.09 13.35 -14.22
N SER A 104 -14.50 12.45 -13.32
CA SER A 104 -14.99 11.10 -13.67
C SER A 104 -16.19 10.66 -12.84
N ASN A 105 -17.06 9.81 -13.40
CA ASN A 105 -18.15 9.15 -12.65
C ASN A 105 -17.66 7.88 -11.91
N LYS A 106 -16.37 7.50 -12.04
CA LYS A 106 -15.72 6.36 -11.37
C LYS A 106 -14.45 6.79 -10.64
N GLN A 107 -14.56 7.83 -9.82
CA GLN A 107 -13.47 8.62 -9.25
C GLN A 107 -12.46 7.77 -8.47
N GLY A 108 -12.92 7.09 -7.41
CA GLY A 108 -12.04 6.29 -6.57
C GLY A 108 -11.41 5.09 -7.27
N LEU A 109 -12.14 4.49 -8.21
CA LEU A 109 -11.66 3.38 -9.03
C LEU A 109 -10.56 3.80 -10.00
N THR A 110 -10.62 5.06 -10.45
CA THR A 110 -9.60 5.66 -11.31
C THR A 110 -8.36 6.01 -10.49
N ILE A 111 -8.54 6.55 -9.28
CA ILE A 111 -7.44 6.81 -8.34
C ILE A 111 -6.72 5.51 -7.96
N GLU A 112 -7.45 4.46 -7.59
CA GLU A 112 -6.86 3.15 -7.25
C GLU A 112 -5.99 2.61 -8.39
N ARG A 113 -6.51 2.64 -9.63
CA ARG A 113 -5.77 2.23 -10.81
C ARG A 113 -4.52 3.08 -11.03
N ILE A 114 -4.62 4.41 -10.90
CA ILE A 114 -3.47 5.32 -11.03
C ILE A 114 -2.41 4.97 -9.98
N LEU A 115 -2.81 4.81 -8.72
CA LEU A 115 -1.89 4.44 -7.64
C LEU A 115 -1.21 3.10 -7.91
N ASN A 116 -1.97 2.09 -8.36
CA ASN A 116 -1.43 0.78 -8.72
C ASN A 116 -0.44 0.85 -9.89
N ASP A 117 -0.83 1.50 -10.98
CA ASP A 117 -0.09 1.51 -12.24
C ASP A 117 1.10 2.51 -12.23
N THR A 118 1.26 3.32 -11.17
CA THR A 118 2.36 4.30 -11.03
C THR A 118 3.16 4.12 -9.74
N LEU A 119 2.56 4.38 -8.58
CA LEU A 119 3.24 4.44 -7.29
C LEU A 119 3.56 3.04 -6.76
N LEU A 120 2.60 2.12 -6.88
CA LEU A 120 2.71 0.74 -6.43
C LEU A 120 3.14 -0.22 -7.54
N TYR A 121 3.58 0.29 -8.69
CA TYR A 121 3.92 -0.52 -9.86
C TYR A 121 5.10 -1.48 -9.61
N THR A 122 4.86 -2.76 -9.86
CA THR A 122 5.85 -3.84 -9.94
C THR A 122 5.78 -4.52 -11.31
N PRO A 123 6.82 -5.27 -11.75
CA PRO A 123 6.76 -6.07 -12.97
C PRO A 123 5.57 -7.05 -13.02
N GLU A 124 5.06 -7.48 -11.86
CA GLU A 124 3.90 -8.36 -11.70
C GLU A 124 2.55 -7.63 -11.77
N GLY A 125 2.55 -6.30 -11.96
CA GLY A 125 1.35 -5.51 -12.17
C GLY A 125 0.83 -4.75 -10.94
N GLY A 126 1.59 -4.71 -9.84
CA GLY A 126 1.23 -4.01 -8.61
C GLY A 126 1.75 -4.71 -7.36
N LEU A 127 2.12 -3.95 -6.34
CA LEU A 127 2.52 -4.49 -5.05
C LEU A 127 1.31 -5.19 -4.38
N ALA A 128 1.51 -6.43 -3.92
CA ALA A 128 0.48 -7.22 -3.26
C ALA A 128 0.89 -7.60 -1.83
N GLU A 129 -0.09 -8.04 -1.03
CA GLU A 129 0.14 -8.43 0.37
C GLU A 129 1.21 -9.53 0.50
N LYS A 130 1.35 -10.44 -0.47
CA LYS A 130 2.40 -11.49 -0.54
C LYS A 130 3.83 -10.97 -0.65
N ASP A 131 3.99 -9.71 -1.03
CA ASP A 131 5.28 -9.06 -1.21
C ASP A 131 5.74 -8.41 0.11
N ILE A 132 4.78 -8.02 0.95
CA ILE A 132 4.98 -7.38 2.27
C ILE A 132 4.93 -8.42 3.39
N PHE A 133 3.95 -9.31 3.33
CA PHE A 133 3.67 -10.34 4.32
C PHE A 133 4.11 -11.72 3.86
N ILE A 134 4.62 -12.50 4.81
CA ILE A 134 5.06 -13.86 4.59
C ILE A 134 4.39 -14.74 5.65
N SER A 135 3.79 -15.85 5.20
CA SER A 135 3.22 -16.85 6.09
C SER A 135 4.29 -17.43 7.01
N GLN A 136 3.95 -17.65 8.28
CA GLN A 136 4.85 -18.27 9.27
C GLN A 136 5.35 -19.66 8.85
N LYS A 137 4.59 -20.35 7.99
CA LYS A 137 4.95 -21.67 7.44
C LYS A 137 5.87 -21.58 6.23
N SER A 138 6.11 -20.39 5.70
CA SER A 138 6.95 -20.20 4.52
C SER A 138 8.43 -20.21 4.89
N ALA A 139 9.26 -20.82 4.04
CA ALA A 139 10.72 -20.72 4.14
C ALA A 139 11.29 -19.42 3.52
N ARG A 140 10.43 -18.52 3.00
CA ARG A 140 10.88 -17.26 2.39
C ARG A 140 11.40 -16.32 3.47
N ALA A 141 12.54 -15.67 3.20
CA ALA A 141 13.05 -14.59 4.03
C ALA A 141 12.22 -13.32 3.84
N VAL A 142 12.00 -12.58 4.93
CA VAL A 142 11.37 -11.24 4.92
C VAL A 142 12.31 -10.27 4.20
N GLN A 143 11.78 -9.58 3.19
CA GLN A 143 12.56 -8.67 2.33
C GLN A 143 12.16 -7.20 2.50
N LEU A 144 10.92 -6.95 2.90
CA LEU A 144 10.37 -5.61 3.10
C LEU A 144 9.95 -5.46 4.56
N PRO A 145 10.01 -4.24 5.11
CA PRO A 145 9.28 -3.90 6.33
C PRO A 145 7.79 -4.23 6.15
N TYR A 146 7.14 -4.72 7.21
CA TYR A 146 5.70 -4.92 7.18
C TYR A 146 5.01 -3.58 7.03
N TRP A 147 3.93 -3.54 6.24
CA TRP A 147 3.15 -2.33 6.05
C TRP A 147 1.67 -2.64 6.15
N VAL A 148 1.04 -2.00 7.13
CA VAL A 148 -0.39 -2.08 7.37
C VAL A 148 -1.04 -0.78 6.91
N THR A 149 -1.91 -0.88 5.92
CA THR A 149 -2.84 0.21 5.57
C THR A 149 -4.11 0.05 6.40
N ASN A 150 -4.39 1.02 7.28
CA ASN A 150 -5.57 0.97 8.14
C ASN A 150 -6.71 1.76 7.48
N SER A 151 -7.89 1.16 7.44
CA SER A 151 -9.11 1.85 7.07
C SER A 151 -10.12 1.81 8.22
N THR A 152 -11.31 2.33 7.98
CA THR A 152 -12.41 2.35 8.93
C THR A 152 -13.63 1.75 8.27
N ILE A 153 -14.27 0.79 8.93
CA ILE A 153 -15.52 0.20 8.48
C ILE A 153 -16.61 1.27 8.60
N TYR A 154 -17.32 1.53 7.51
CA TYR A 154 -18.33 2.60 7.45
C TYR A 154 -19.46 2.38 8.46
N GLN A 155 -19.91 1.14 8.65
CA GLN A 155 -21.10 0.84 9.46
C GLN A 155 -20.90 1.02 10.97
N ASN A 156 -19.70 0.79 11.50
CA ASN A 156 -19.46 0.75 12.95
C ASN A 156 -18.21 1.51 13.40
N ALA A 157 -17.53 2.20 12.48
CA ALA A 157 -16.30 2.95 12.73
C ALA A 157 -15.14 2.10 13.31
N ALA A 158 -15.20 0.77 13.20
CA ALA A 158 -14.11 -0.10 13.64
C ALA A 158 -12.91 0.03 12.69
N ILE A 159 -11.71 -0.08 13.26
CA ILE A 159 -10.48 -0.13 12.47
C ILE A 159 -10.46 -1.44 11.68
N PHE A 160 -10.18 -1.33 10.38
CA PHE A 160 -9.96 -2.47 9.51
C PHE A 160 -8.53 -2.44 8.97
N PRO A 161 -7.61 -3.25 9.52
CA PRO A 161 -6.26 -3.38 8.99
C PRO A 161 -6.26 -4.26 7.74
N PHE A 162 -5.77 -3.74 6.62
CA PHE A 162 -5.51 -4.58 5.45
C PHE A 162 -4.26 -5.41 5.69
N THR A 163 -4.50 -6.66 6.08
CA THR A 163 -3.51 -7.69 6.38
C THR A 163 -4.10 -9.05 6.00
N PRO A 164 -3.28 -10.05 5.59
CA PRO A 164 -3.81 -11.34 5.15
C PRO A 164 -4.69 -12.05 6.18
N ASP A 165 -4.34 -11.97 7.47
CA ASP A 165 -5.07 -12.60 8.57
C ASP A 165 -6.43 -11.95 8.83
N VAL A 166 -6.51 -10.61 8.79
CA VAL A 166 -7.80 -9.90 8.90
C VAL A 166 -8.68 -10.22 7.69
N LEU A 167 -8.13 -10.13 6.47
CA LEU A 167 -8.86 -10.44 5.24
C LEU A 167 -9.40 -11.89 5.25
N ALA A 168 -8.61 -12.84 5.76
CA ALA A 168 -9.04 -14.23 5.93
C ALA A 168 -10.11 -14.40 7.02
N THR A 169 -9.96 -13.72 8.16
CA THR A 169 -10.93 -13.75 9.28
C THR A 169 -12.30 -13.25 8.83
N TYR A 170 -12.32 -12.17 8.06
CA TYR A 170 -13.54 -11.64 7.45
C TYR A 170 -13.97 -12.39 6.19
N ARG A 171 -13.30 -13.49 5.82
CA ARG A 171 -13.60 -14.31 4.64
C ARG A 171 -13.82 -13.45 3.38
N VAL A 172 -12.99 -12.42 3.21
CA VAL A 172 -13.06 -11.51 2.05
C VAL A 172 -12.82 -12.34 0.80
N ARG A 173 -13.81 -12.39 -0.08
CA ARG A 173 -13.80 -13.24 -1.28
C ARG A 173 -13.64 -12.44 -2.57
N GLY A 174 -14.08 -11.18 -2.57
CA GLY A 174 -13.99 -10.34 -3.75
C GLY A 174 -13.81 -8.87 -3.42
N PHE A 175 -13.33 -8.14 -4.41
CA PHE A 175 -13.00 -6.72 -4.32
C PHE A 175 -12.95 -6.15 -5.73
N TYR A 176 -13.04 -4.82 -5.82
CA TYR A 176 -12.86 -4.13 -7.07
C TYR A 176 -11.43 -3.62 -7.20
N HIS A 177 -10.78 -3.85 -8.33
CA HIS A 177 -9.40 -3.46 -8.59
C HIS A 177 -9.20 -3.16 -10.07
N ARG A 178 -8.43 -2.13 -10.43
CA ARG A 178 -8.11 -1.78 -11.83
C ARG A 178 -9.33 -1.76 -12.77
N GLN A 179 -10.44 -1.23 -12.28
CA GLN A 179 -11.69 -1.13 -13.04
C GLN A 179 -12.42 -2.46 -13.34
N GLN A 180 -12.12 -3.53 -12.59
CA GLN A 180 -12.74 -4.85 -12.73
C GLN A 180 -13.08 -5.46 -11.37
N ASP A 181 -14.11 -6.30 -11.34
CA ASP A 181 -14.42 -7.14 -10.18
C ASP A 181 -13.47 -8.33 -10.14
N TYR A 182 -12.84 -8.53 -8.99
CA TYR A 182 -11.97 -9.67 -8.72
C TYR A 182 -12.59 -10.55 -7.65
N ILE A 183 -12.56 -11.85 -7.90
CA ILE A 183 -12.90 -12.87 -6.92
C ILE A 183 -11.65 -13.72 -6.70
N PHE A 184 -11.23 -13.86 -5.45
CA PHE A 184 -10.10 -14.71 -5.11
C PHE A 184 -10.33 -16.13 -5.60
N ARG A 185 -9.30 -16.73 -6.20
CA ARG A 185 -9.30 -18.15 -6.56
C ARG A 185 -8.78 -18.95 -5.36
N GLY A 186 -9.41 -20.08 -5.05
CA GLY A 186 -9.02 -20.96 -3.95
C GLY A 186 -10.12 -21.19 -2.92
N SER A 187 -9.81 -21.92 -1.85
CA SER A 187 -10.76 -22.21 -0.76
C SER A 187 -10.68 -21.14 0.33
N LEU A 188 -11.83 -20.71 0.85
CA LEU A 188 -11.89 -19.84 2.04
C LEU A 188 -11.37 -20.53 3.32
N THR A 189 -11.25 -21.85 3.29
CA THR A 189 -10.65 -22.62 4.38
C THR A 189 -9.12 -22.59 4.38
N ASN A 190 -8.50 -22.12 3.28
CA ASN A 190 -7.07 -21.85 3.23
C ASN A 190 -6.83 -20.33 3.19
N PRO A 191 -6.33 -19.70 4.27
CA PRO A 191 -6.17 -18.25 4.33
C PRO A 191 -5.15 -17.68 3.33
N ASP A 192 -4.34 -18.53 2.68
CA ASP A 192 -3.29 -18.10 1.75
C ASP A 192 -3.82 -17.27 0.56
N TYR A 193 -5.11 -17.38 0.21
CA TYR A 193 -5.70 -16.54 -0.85
C TYR A 193 -5.56 -15.05 -0.53
N ALA A 194 -5.62 -14.67 0.75
CA ALA A 194 -5.63 -13.27 1.18
C ALA A 194 -4.31 -12.55 0.90
N PHE A 195 -3.19 -13.28 0.80
CA PHE A 195 -1.90 -12.73 0.41
C PHE A 195 -1.88 -12.22 -1.04
N SER A 196 -2.84 -12.63 -1.89
CA SER A 196 -2.91 -12.12 -3.25
C SER A 196 -3.65 -10.78 -3.39
N MET A 197 -4.15 -10.21 -2.28
CA MET A 197 -4.80 -8.90 -2.30
C MET A 197 -3.81 -7.83 -2.78
N PRO A 198 -4.17 -6.98 -3.76
CA PRO A 198 -3.37 -5.82 -4.12
C PRO A 198 -3.37 -4.78 -3.01
N VAL A 199 -2.21 -4.23 -2.68
CA VAL A 199 -2.06 -3.22 -1.61
C VAL A 199 -2.78 -1.92 -1.97
N SER A 200 -2.96 -1.66 -3.28
CA SER A 200 -3.71 -0.51 -3.78
C SER A 200 -5.17 -0.50 -3.30
N VAL A 201 -5.78 -1.67 -3.08
CA VAL A 201 -7.15 -1.80 -2.55
C VAL A 201 -7.21 -1.29 -1.11
N GLY A 202 -6.28 -1.71 -0.26
CA GLY A 202 -6.20 -1.25 1.13
C GLY A 202 -5.82 0.22 1.26
N LEU A 203 -4.88 0.67 0.44
CA LEU A 203 -4.50 2.08 0.36
C LEU A 203 -5.68 2.97 -0.09
N MET A 204 -6.43 2.54 -1.10
CA MET A 204 -7.63 3.24 -1.56
C MET A 204 -8.69 3.30 -0.47
N ALA A 205 -8.99 2.18 0.19
CA ALA A 205 -9.95 2.12 1.29
C ALA A 205 -9.54 3.03 2.47
N SER A 206 -8.24 3.10 2.75
CA SER A 206 -7.66 3.99 3.75
C SER A 206 -7.78 5.47 3.37
N MET A 207 -7.76 5.78 2.06
CA MET A 207 -7.89 7.12 1.50
C MET A 207 -9.33 7.55 1.27
N SER A 208 -10.31 6.65 1.42
CA SER A 208 -11.72 6.97 1.31
C SER A 208 -12.12 8.05 2.34
N VAL A 209 -12.72 9.12 1.84
CA VAL A 209 -13.24 10.23 2.65
C VAL A 209 -14.67 10.46 2.20
N PRO A 210 -15.66 10.48 3.12
CA PRO A 210 -17.04 10.76 2.77
C PRO A 210 -17.15 11.99 1.86
N PHE A 211 -17.96 11.90 0.81
CA PHE A 211 -18.24 12.96 -0.17
C PHE A 211 -17.08 13.38 -1.09
N ALA A 212 -15.86 12.87 -0.90
CA ALA A 212 -14.71 13.19 -1.74
C ALA A 212 -14.17 11.94 -2.46
N VAL A 213 -13.78 10.91 -1.72
CA VAL A 213 -13.19 9.69 -2.27
C VAL A 213 -14.13 8.52 -1.91
N PRO A 214 -14.73 7.82 -2.90
CA PRO A 214 -15.73 6.80 -2.60
C PRO A 214 -15.13 5.66 -1.77
N SER A 215 -15.97 4.98 -1.01
CA SER A 215 -15.59 3.81 -0.21
C SER A 215 -15.17 2.64 -1.09
N THR A 216 -14.32 1.78 -0.53
CA THR A 216 -14.00 0.48 -1.12
C THR A 216 -14.95 -0.57 -0.57
N THR A 217 -15.71 -1.22 -1.44
CA THR A 217 -16.60 -2.31 -1.06
C THR A 217 -15.89 -3.66 -1.25
N LEU A 218 -15.83 -4.46 -0.20
CA LEU A 218 -15.33 -5.84 -0.23
C LEU A 218 -16.51 -6.82 -0.16
N ILE A 219 -16.43 -7.92 -0.91
CA ILE A 219 -17.36 -9.04 -0.82
C ILE A 219 -16.81 -10.01 0.22
N SER A 220 -17.63 -10.42 1.18
CA SER A 220 -17.29 -11.28 2.31
C SER A 220 -18.28 -12.44 2.43
N GLU A 221 -17.82 -13.59 2.89
CA GLU A 221 -18.68 -14.72 3.27
C GLU A 221 -18.74 -14.95 4.80
N ALA A 222 -18.30 -13.98 5.60
CA ALA A 222 -18.32 -14.10 7.06
C ALA A 222 -19.74 -14.27 7.63
N CYS A 223 -20.74 -13.76 6.92
CA CYS A 223 -22.14 -13.77 7.34
C CYS A 223 -22.88 -15.10 7.04
N GLY A 224 -22.18 -16.15 6.58
CA GLY A 224 -22.78 -17.42 6.16
C GLY A 224 -23.44 -17.38 4.77
N LYS A 225 -23.48 -16.20 4.14
CA LYS A 225 -23.83 -15.90 2.75
C LYS A 225 -22.97 -14.72 2.28
N GLU A 226 -22.95 -14.43 0.98
CA GLU A 226 -22.30 -13.22 0.47
C GLU A 226 -22.89 -11.98 1.16
N CYS A 227 -22.00 -11.20 1.76
CA CYS A 227 -22.28 -9.92 2.38
C CYS A 227 -21.19 -8.91 2.00
N TYR A 228 -21.46 -7.62 2.19
CA TYR A 228 -20.55 -6.55 1.81
C TYR A 228 -19.95 -5.89 3.04
N LEU A 229 -18.63 -5.67 3.02
CA LEU A 229 -17.92 -4.82 3.96
C LEU A 229 -17.64 -3.51 3.24
N THR A 230 -17.99 -2.38 3.85
CA THR A 230 -17.90 -1.05 3.24
C THR A 230 -17.17 -0.09 4.16
#